data_AF-A0A6A6E6E4-F1
#
_entry.id   AF-A0A6A6E6E4-F1
#
_cell.length_a   1.000
_cell.length_b   1.000
_cell.length_c   1.000
_cell.angle_alpha   90.00
_cell.angle_beta   90.00
_cell.angle_gamma   90.00
#
_symmetry.space_group_name_H-M   'P 1'
#
loop_
_entity.id
_entity.type
_entity.pdbx_description
1 polymer ?
#
loop_
_entity_poly.entity_id
_entity_poly.type
_entity_poly.pdbx_seq_one_letter_code
_entity_poly.pdbx_strand_id
1 'polypeptide(L)'
;MAMMQFHAKIVELAPIYDWSAVLELALQYHTHIGYTSVLQKEPWETIPDSWISKFCNPASVRMVKRLKPSNEKPSNSPKTANNNSVLCINYNSETGCNWKGCKCKHACSTCGSTSHKATACTAKG
;
A
#
# COMPACT_ATOMS: atom_id res chain seq x y z
N MET A 1 -32.20 8.20 -21.12
CA MET A 1 -31.28 7.08 -20.81
C MET A 1 -29.81 7.51 -20.90
N ALA A 2 -29.39 8.34 -21.86
CA ALA A 2 -27.99 8.79 -22.01
C ALA A 2 -27.34 9.34 -20.72
N MET A 3 -27.98 10.30 -20.04
CA MET A 3 -27.47 10.82 -18.75
C MET A 3 -27.38 9.76 -17.65
N MET A 4 -28.24 8.73 -17.67
CA MET A 4 -28.15 7.62 -16.72
C MET A 4 -26.98 6.70 -17.03
N GLN A 5 -26.66 6.47 -18.31
CA GLN A 5 -25.49 5.69 -18.73
C GLN A 5 -24.19 6.43 -18.42
N PHE A 6 -24.14 7.73 -18.69
CA PHE A 6 -23.04 8.59 -18.26
C PHE A 6 -22.82 8.50 -16.75
N HIS A 7 -23.89 8.69 -15.96
CA HIS A 7 -23.81 8.60 -14.51
C HIS A 7 -23.37 7.20 -14.05
N ALA A 8 -23.90 6.14 -14.65
CA ALA A 8 -23.49 4.76 -14.34
C ALA A 8 -21.98 4.57 -14.56
N LYS A 9 -21.42 5.12 -15.64
CA LYS A 9 -19.98 5.04 -15.91
C LYS A 9 -19.15 5.82 -14.90
N ILE A 10 -19.60 7.00 -14.48
CA ILE A 10 -18.94 7.77 -13.42
C ILE A 10 -18.95 7.00 -12.08
N VAL A 11 -20.08 6.37 -11.74
CA VAL A 11 -20.20 5.53 -10.54
C VAL A 11 -19.30 4.31 -10.61
N GLU A 12 -19.12 3.70 -11.79
CA GLU A 12 -18.18 2.59 -12.02
C GLU A 12 -16.72 2.99 -11.82
N LEU A 13 -16.34 4.22 -12.23
CA LEU A 13 -14.97 4.73 -12.12
C LEU A 13 -14.63 5.23 -10.70
N ALA A 14 -15.61 5.74 -9.95
CA ALA A 14 -15.46 6.29 -8.60
C ALA A 14 -14.77 5.37 -7.56
N PRO A 15 -14.99 4.04 -7.55
CA PRO A 15 -14.25 3.14 -6.65
C PRO A 15 -12.83 2.83 -7.14
N ILE A 16 -12.55 2.96 -8.43
CA ILE A 16 -11.28 2.57 -9.06
C ILE A 16 -10.28 3.73 -9.05
N TYR A 17 -10.75 4.96 -9.26
CA TYR A 17 -9.91 6.14 -9.43
C TYR A 17 -10.20 7.21 -8.37
N ASP A 18 -9.22 8.08 -8.13
CA ASP A 18 -9.37 9.24 -7.26
C ASP A 18 -10.51 10.13 -7.74
N TRP A 19 -11.31 10.56 -6.78
CA TRP A 19 -12.53 11.30 -7.07
C TRP A 19 -12.25 12.61 -7.83
N SER A 20 -11.10 13.24 -7.59
CA SER A 20 -10.65 14.41 -8.35
C SER A 20 -10.48 14.11 -9.84
N ALA A 21 -9.87 12.98 -10.19
CA ALA A 21 -9.67 12.57 -11.58
C ALA A 21 -11.00 12.20 -12.26
N VAL A 22 -11.89 11.52 -11.55
CA VAL A 22 -13.22 11.15 -12.04
C VAL A 22 -14.10 12.38 -12.28
N LEU A 23 -14.06 13.36 -11.37
CA LEU A 23 -14.77 14.63 -11.53
C LEU A 23 -14.23 15.46 -12.70
N GLU A 24 -12.91 15.51 -12.86
CA GLU A 24 -12.28 16.26 -13.96
C GLU A 24 -12.65 15.65 -15.32
N LEU A 25 -12.63 14.32 -15.43
CA LEU A 25 -13.16 13.60 -16.58
C LEU A 25 -14.62 13.98 -16.86
N ALA A 26 -15.48 13.93 -15.84
CA ALA A 26 -16.91 14.21 -15.99
C ALA A 26 -17.15 15.64 -16.51
N LEU A 27 -16.47 16.63 -15.93
CA LEU A 27 -16.60 18.05 -16.31
C LEU A 27 -16.07 18.32 -17.72
N GLN A 28 -14.88 17.82 -18.04
CA GLN A 28 -14.25 18.05 -19.35
C GLN A 28 -15.03 17.35 -20.47
N TYR A 29 -15.52 16.13 -20.21
CA TYR A 29 -16.33 15.42 -21.18
C TYR A 29 -17.68 16.10 -21.42
N HIS A 30 -18.38 16.51 -20.36
CA HIS A 30 -19.62 17.28 -20.49
C HIS A 30 -19.44 18.58 -21.27
N THR A 31 -18.35 19.30 -21.02
CA THR A 31 -18.03 20.54 -21.74
C THR A 31 -17.76 20.26 -23.22
N HIS A 32 -17.02 19.19 -23.52
CA HIS A 32 -16.71 18.80 -24.89
C HIS A 32 -17.95 18.38 -25.68
N ILE A 33 -18.81 17.54 -25.10
CA ILE A 33 -20.04 17.09 -25.74
C ILE A 33 -21.05 18.25 -25.86
N GLY A 34 -21.15 19.11 -24.84
CA GLY A 34 -21.99 20.31 -24.89
C GLY A 34 -21.59 21.29 -26.00
N TYR A 35 -20.30 21.38 -26.32
CA TYR A 35 -19.80 22.23 -27.41
C TYR A 35 -19.92 21.57 -28.80
N THR A 36 -19.68 20.27 -28.90
CA THR A 36 -19.55 19.56 -30.19
C THR A 36 -20.83 18.85 -30.64
N SER A 37 -21.71 18.49 -29.71
CA SER A 37 -22.76 17.50 -29.90
C SER A 37 -24.14 17.99 -29.47
N VAL A 38 -24.47 19.26 -29.77
CA VAL A 38 -25.70 19.95 -29.34
C VAL A 38 -26.99 19.20 -29.73
N LEU A 39 -26.95 18.29 -30.72
CA LEU A 39 -28.13 17.61 -31.26
C LEU A 39 -28.00 16.07 -31.40
N GLN A 40 -26.85 15.48 -31.10
CA GLN A 40 -26.63 14.04 -31.28
C GLN A 40 -26.74 13.32 -29.94
N LYS A 41 -27.48 12.20 -29.89
CA LYS A 41 -27.74 11.43 -28.66
C LYS A 41 -26.58 10.50 -28.30
N GLU A 42 -25.98 9.87 -29.30
CA GLU A 42 -24.93 8.84 -29.12
C GLU A 42 -23.70 9.33 -28.32
N PRO A 43 -23.21 10.58 -28.51
CA PRO A 43 -22.07 11.08 -27.75
C PRO A 43 -22.38 11.33 -26.27
N TRP A 44 -23.64 11.33 -25.84
CA TRP A 44 -24.01 11.44 -24.42
C TRP A 44 -24.15 10.09 -23.73
N GLU A 45 -24.18 8.99 -24.48
CA GLU A 45 -24.45 7.64 -23.97
C GLU A 45 -23.19 6.96 -23.44
N THR A 46 -22.01 7.30 -23.96
CA THR A 46 -20.79 6.54 -23.66
C THR A 46 -19.54 7.40 -23.65
N ILE A 47 -18.79 7.35 -22.54
CA ILE A 47 -17.48 8.00 -22.41
C ILE A 47 -16.42 7.11 -23.09
N PRO A 48 -15.67 7.59 -24.10
CA PRO A 48 -14.63 6.79 -24.76
C PRO A 48 -13.47 6.45 -23.82
N ASP A 49 -12.87 5.27 -23.98
CA ASP A 49 -11.72 4.82 -23.18
C ASP A 49 -10.48 5.73 -23.31
N SER A 50 -10.37 6.45 -24.43
CA SER A 50 -9.31 7.45 -24.63
C SER A 50 -9.44 8.64 -23.66
N TRP A 51 -10.67 9.03 -23.33
CA TRP A 51 -10.93 10.04 -22.30
C TRP A 51 -10.65 9.48 -20.92
N ILE A 52 -11.10 8.26 -20.64
CA ILE A 52 -10.82 7.58 -19.36
C ILE A 52 -9.31 7.47 -19.15
N SER A 53 -8.55 7.00 -20.13
CA SER A 53 -7.09 6.86 -20.02
C SER A 53 -6.36 8.20 -19.83
N LYS A 54 -6.90 9.29 -20.40
CA LYS A 54 -6.32 10.63 -20.30
C LYS A 54 -6.45 11.22 -18.89
N PHE A 55 -7.61 11.05 -18.26
CA PHE A 55 -7.91 11.67 -16.96
C PHE A 55 -7.80 10.69 -15.79
N CYS A 56 -8.22 9.44 -15.98
CA CYS A 56 -8.13 8.34 -15.02
C CYS A 56 -6.92 7.45 -15.34
N ASN A 57 -5.71 7.99 -15.14
CA ASN A 57 -4.45 7.27 -15.39
C ASN A 57 -4.09 6.30 -14.23
N PRO A 58 -3.14 5.38 -14.41
CA PRO A 58 -2.71 4.44 -13.36
C PRO A 58 -2.21 5.12 -12.07
N ALA A 59 -1.71 6.36 -12.15
CA ALA A 59 -1.27 7.13 -10.98
C ALA A 59 -2.44 7.70 -10.18
N SER A 60 -3.61 7.84 -10.80
CA SER A 60 -4.87 8.27 -10.19
C SER A 60 -5.77 7.12 -9.77
N VAL A 61 -5.31 5.86 -9.92
CA VAL A 61 -6.04 4.73 -9.33
C VAL A 61 -6.14 5.01 -7.84
N ARG A 62 -7.37 5.02 -7.33
CA ARG A 62 -7.61 4.94 -5.89
C ARG A 62 -6.86 3.70 -5.48
N MET A 63 -5.68 3.89 -4.89
CA MET A 63 -5.18 2.90 -3.98
C MET A 63 -6.30 2.80 -2.97
N VAL A 64 -7.14 1.76 -3.13
CA VAL A 64 -7.86 1.20 -2.02
C VAL A 64 -6.79 1.26 -0.95
N LYS A 65 -7.03 2.04 0.10
CA LYS A 65 -6.48 1.66 1.38
C LYS A 65 -7.06 0.26 1.57
N ARG A 66 -6.47 -0.76 0.92
CA ARG A 66 -6.14 -1.99 1.60
C ARG A 66 -5.66 -1.40 2.90
N LEU A 67 -6.43 -1.62 3.95
CA LEU A 67 -5.85 -1.68 5.28
C LEU A 67 -4.47 -2.27 5.02
N LYS A 68 -3.44 -1.42 5.08
CA LYS A 68 -2.10 -1.89 4.82
C LYS A 68 -2.02 -3.08 5.78
N PRO A 69 -1.78 -4.33 5.35
CA PRO A 69 -0.94 -5.13 6.19
C PRO A 69 0.29 -4.22 6.36
N SER A 70 0.45 -3.70 7.57
CA SER A 70 1.27 -2.54 7.87
C SER A 70 2.54 -2.63 7.04
N ASN A 71 2.62 -1.83 5.97
CA ASN A 71 3.90 -1.51 5.33
C ASN A 71 4.54 -0.50 6.28
N GLU A 72 4.85 -0.97 7.49
CA GLU A 72 6.14 -0.72 8.08
C GLU A 72 7.12 -0.97 6.92
N LYS A 73 8.03 -0.02 6.70
CA LYS A 73 9.24 -0.32 5.95
C LYS A 73 9.71 -1.73 6.36
N PRO A 74 10.40 -2.50 5.50
CA PRO A 74 11.49 -3.32 6.02
C PRO A 74 12.52 -2.34 6.59
N SER A 75 12.19 -1.73 7.73
CA SER A 75 13.18 -1.40 8.72
C SER A 75 13.69 -2.79 9.08
N ASN A 76 14.84 -3.15 8.52
CA ASN A 76 15.67 -4.30 8.91
C ASN A 76 16.18 -4.12 10.35
N SER A 77 15.28 -3.76 11.22
CA SER A 77 15.42 -3.56 12.64
C SER A 77 14.01 -3.82 13.12
N PRO A 78 13.69 -5.05 13.56
CA PRO A 78 12.63 -5.17 14.54
C PRO A 78 12.93 -4.07 15.56
N LYS A 79 11.98 -3.16 15.79
CA LYS A 79 11.95 -2.43 17.05
C LYS A 79 11.66 -3.49 18.11
N THR A 80 12.65 -4.35 18.38
CA THR A 80 12.71 -5.11 19.61
C THR A 80 12.61 -4.05 20.67
N ALA A 81 11.50 -4.05 21.39
CA ALA A 81 11.39 -3.26 22.59
C ALA A 81 12.68 -3.52 23.38
N ASN A 82 13.50 -2.49 23.56
CA ASN A 82 14.81 -2.62 24.21
C ASN A 82 14.57 -2.77 25.71
N ASN A 83 14.04 -3.93 26.09
CA ASN A 83 13.67 -4.30 27.44
C ASN A 83 14.07 -5.77 27.67
N ASN A 84 14.20 -6.14 28.94
CA ASN A 84 14.66 -7.46 29.36
C ASN A 84 13.69 -8.61 29.05
N SER A 85 12.49 -8.30 28.53
CA SER A 85 11.46 -9.29 28.22
C SER A 85 11.64 -9.92 26.84
N VAL A 86 12.47 -9.32 25.98
CA VAL A 86 12.74 -9.82 24.62
C VAL A 86 14.17 -10.31 24.49
N LEU A 87 14.37 -11.42 23.77
CA LEU A 87 15.71 -11.89 23.43
C LEU A 87 16.38 -10.94 22.43
N CYS A 88 17.67 -10.70 22.63
CA CYS A 88 18.46 -9.90 21.70
C CYS A 88 18.75 -10.70 20.43
N ILE A 89 18.15 -10.30 19.31
CA ILE A 89 18.36 -10.94 18.01
C ILE A 89 19.83 -10.78 17.58
N ASN A 90 20.41 -9.60 17.78
CA ASN A 90 21.83 -9.36 17.48
C ASN A 90 22.77 -10.18 18.35
N TYR A 91 22.41 -10.54 19.59
CA TYR A 91 23.24 -11.44 20.40
C TYR A 91 23.37 -12.82 19.75
N ASN A 92 22.28 -13.31 19.16
CA ASN A 92 22.21 -14.60 18.49
C ASN A 92 22.69 -14.57 17.02
N SER A 93 23.10 -13.41 16.49
CA SER A 93 23.74 -13.33 15.17
C SER A 93 25.19 -13.78 15.23
N GLU A 94 25.78 -14.02 14.06
CA GLU A 94 27.20 -14.36 13.92
C GLU A 94 28.10 -13.27 14.54
N THR A 95 27.80 -12.01 14.26
CA THR A 95 28.54 -10.84 14.78
C THR A 95 28.35 -10.60 16.27
N GLY A 96 27.21 -10.98 16.86
CA GLY A 96 26.87 -10.68 18.25
C GLY A 96 26.41 -9.24 18.49
N CYS A 97 25.87 -8.98 19.70
CA CYS A 97 25.40 -7.66 20.07
C CYS A 97 26.54 -6.83 20.69
N ASN A 98 27.00 -5.80 19.97
CA ASN A 98 28.03 -4.87 20.44
C ASN A 98 27.44 -3.57 21.02
N TRP A 99 26.12 -3.49 21.18
CA TRP A 99 25.46 -2.29 21.65
C TRP A 99 25.52 -2.19 23.18
N LYS A 100 26.31 -1.24 23.71
CA LYS A 100 26.48 -1.00 25.15
C LYS A 100 25.17 -0.69 25.90
N GLY A 101 24.15 -0.18 25.19
CA GLY A 101 22.84 0.16 25.75
C GLY A 101 21.77 -0.92 25.56
N CYS A 102 22.15 -2.14 25.16
CA CYS A 102 21.21 -3.22 24.96
C CYS A 102 20.63 -3.69 26.30
N LYS A 103 19.32 -3.56 26.44
CA LYS A 103 18.53 -4.02 27.58
C LYS A 103 17.80 -5.33 27.29
N CYS A 104 17.90 -5.84 26.05
CA CYS A 104 17.35 -7.14 25.67
C CYS A 104 18.09 -8.28 26.37
N LYS A 105 17.41 -9.40 26.58
CA LYS A 105 17.99 -10.60 27.21
C LYS A 105 19.00 -11.25 26.27
N HIS A 106 20.26 -11.34 26.71
CA HIS A 106 21.34 -12.04 26.01
C HIS A 106 21.33 -13.53 26.39
N ALA A 107 20.47 -14.29 25.71
CA ALA A 107 20.41 -15.73 25.84
C ALA A 107 20.24 -16.39 24.46
N CYS A 108 20.71 -17.62 24.35
CA CYS A 108 20.58 -18.48 23.19
C CYS A 108 19.11 -18.64 22.81
N SER A 109 18.75 -18.34 21.56
CA SER A 109 17.37 -18.51 21.08
C SER A 109 16.95 -19.98 20.91
N THR A 110 17.91 -20.92 20.91
CA THR A 110 17.64 -22.36 20.73
C THR A 110 17.40 -23.07 22.07
N CYS A 111 18.20 -22.78 23.10
CA CYS A 111 18.12 -23.49 24.39
C CYS A 111 17.94 -22.59 25.61
N GLY A 112 17.87 -21.27 25.43
CA GLY A 112 17.69 -20.30 26.52
C GLY A 112 18.91 -20.06 27.41
N SER A 113 20.05 -20.72 27.16
CA SER A 113 21.28 -20.51 27.93
C SER A 113 21.89 -19.13 27.72
N THR A 114 22.45 -18.52 28.76
CA THR A 114 23.19 -17.25 28.68
C THR A 114 24.68 -17.43 28.42
N SER A 115 25.18 -18.67 28.32
CA SER A 115 26.61 -18.97 28.15
C SER A 115 27.08 -18.89 26.69
N HIS A 116 26.16 -19.01 25.73
CA HIS A 116 26.48 -19.05 24.32
C HIS A 116 25.39 -18.41 23.46
N LYS A 117 25.76 -18.05 22.23
CA LYS A 117 24.86 -17.57 21.17
C LYS A 117 24.22 -18.77 20.45
N ALA A 118 23.08 -18.57 19.79
CA ALA A 118 22.44 -19.61 18.97
C ALA A 118 23.36 -20.19 17.88
N THR A 119 24.32 -19.41 17.36
CA THR A 119 25.31 -19.90 16.38
C THR A 119 26.20 -21.00 16.95
N ALA A 120 26.50 -20.97 18.25
CA ALA A 120 27.34 -21.95 18.94
C ALA A 120 26.53 -22.98 19.74
N CYS A 121 25.21 -23.07 19.51
CA CYS A 121 24.35 -24.00 20.24
C CYS A 121 24.47 -25.42 19.69
N THR A 122 24.82 -26.37 20.56
CA THR A 122 24.91 -27.81 20.24
C THR A 122 23.57 -28.53 20.30
N ALA A 123 22.52 -27.87 20.80
CA ALA A 123 21.15 -28.41 20.86
C ALA A 123 20.38 -28.27 19.53
N LYS A 124 21.06 -27.93 18.43
CA LYS A 124 20.51 -27.98 17.07
C LYS A 124 20.46 -29.44 16.60
N GLY A 125 19.49 -30.18 17.11
CA GLY A 125 19.15 -31.54 16.68
C GLY A 125 17.68 -31.60 16.29
#